data_AF-A0A820IWJ6-F1
#
_entry.id   AF-A0A820IWJ6-F1
#
_cell.length_a   1.000
_cell.length_b   1.000
_cell.length_c   1.000
_cell.angle_alpha   90.00
_cell.angle_beta   90.00
_cell.angle_gamma   90.00
#
_symmetry.space_group_name_H-M   'P 1'
#
loop_
_entity.id
_entity.type
_entity.pdbx_description
1 polymer ?
#
loop_
_entity_poly.entity_id
_entity_poly.type
_entity_poly.pdbx_seq_one_letter_code
_entity_poly.pdbx_strand_id
1 'polypeptide(L)'
;DHLDEIHPNPICAYCEEKFLTVNDINRHLQYDCEKIPVYCPMKEFGCEQIILRFNLNEHYRSEQHQMALMNIFHHLKTSDHPINASQLTLENRTNQLQDIVGSINILSDGIQILNEDQTRLNTESIHCQNTLDHLIQDVSTVQKSIQEQNAFLDGTIVNHEILQQEIQSMGQKVLDMNTNANNGIFIWIIRNVQTRMGT
;
A
#
# COMPACT_ATOMS: atom_id res chain seq x y z
N ASP A 1 27.64 12.56 -16.54
CA ASP A 1 27.82 11.72 -15.34
C ASP A 1 27.47 12.47 -14.05
N HIS A 2 26.18 12.77 -13.85
CA HIS A 2 25.68 13.34 -12.60
C HIS A 2 24.36 12.65 -12.23
N LEU A 3 24.43 11.37 -11.92
CA LEU A 3 23.34 10.62 -11.30
C LEU A 3 23.95 9.68 -10.27
N ASP A 4 23.22 9.48 -9.19
CA ASP A 4 23.51 8.64 -8.01
C ASP A 4 24.19 9.35 -6.84
N GLU A 5 23.70 10.54 -6.46
CA GLU A 5 23.62 10.84 -5.02
C GLU A 5 22.49 9.97 -4.45
N ILE A 6 22.88 8.81 -3.90
CA ILE A 6 22.03 7.97 -3.08
C ILE A 6 21.71 8.76 -1.81
N HIS A 7 20.69 9.61 -1.86
CA HIS A 7 20.10 10.14 -0.64
C HIS A 7 19.51 8.95 0.12
N PRO A 8 19.89 8.71 1.38
CA PRO A 8 19.34 7.61 2.15
C PRO A 8 17.82 7.80 2.25
N ASN A 9 17.08 6.80 1.77
CA ASN A 9 15.62 6.78 1.87
C ASN A 9 15.20 7.10 3.31
N PRO A 10 14.39 8.15 3.54
CA PRO A 10 13.99 8.54 4.88
C PRO A 10 13.23 7.40 5.58
N ILE A 11 13.54 7.19 6.86
CA ILE A 11 12.95 6.12 7.67
C ILE A 11 12.17 6.76 8.81
N CYS A 12 10.94 6.31 9.05
CA CYS A 12 10.15 6.76 10.18
C CYS A 12 10.77 6.26 11.49
N ALA A 13 11.07 7.19 12.41
CA ALA A 13 11.68 6.87 13.70
C ALA A 13 10.77 6.08 14.66
N TYR A 14 9.47 6.00 14.37
CA TYR A 14 8.47 5.36 15.25
C TYR A 14 8.04 3.97 14.77
N CYS A 15 7.91 3.77 13.46
CA CYS A 15 7.48 2.50 12.88
C CYS A 15 8.52 1.80 12.02
N GLU A 16 9.67 2.44 11.78
CA GLU A 16 10.77 1.92 10.96
C GLU A 16 10.43 1.70 9.48
N GLU A 17 9.27 2.19 9.02
CA GLU A 17 8.92 2.19 7.60
C GLU A 17 9.84 3.11 6.79
N LYS A 18 10.20 2.66 5.59
CA LYS A 18 11.07 3.37 4.66
C LYS A 18 10.22 4.08 3.61
N PHE A 19 10.59 5.31 3.31
CA PHE A 19 9.90 6.16 2.36
C PHE A 19 10.81 6.55 1.20
N LEU A 20 10.22 6.78 0.04
CA LEU A 20 10.95 7.19 -1.16
C LEU A 20 11.31 8.68 -1.12
N THR A 21 10.49 9.50 -0.46
CA THR A 21 10.68 10.94 -0.40
C THR A 21 10.46 11.50 1.01
N VAL A 22 11.00 12.70 1.25
CA VAL A 22 10.78 13.46 2.50
C VAL A 22 9.30 13.86 2.66
N ASN A 23 8.59 14.09 1.56
CA ASN A 23 7.15 14.40 1.63
C ASN A 23 6.32 13.20 2.08
N ASP A 24 6.68 11.99 1.63
CA ASP A 24 5.97 10.78 2.03
C ASP A 24 6.13 10.48 3.53
N ILE A 25 7.33 10.64 4.08
CA ILE A 25 7.54 10.48 5.54
C ILE A 25 6.81 11.58 6.34
N ASN A 26 6.76 12.82 5.85
CA ASN A 26 6.03 13.89 6.54
C ASN A 26 4.53 13.62 6.57
N ARG A 27 3.94 13.20 5.44
CA ARG A 27 2.53 12.79 5.39
C ARG A 27 2.28 11.61 6.32
N HIS A 28 3.16 10.62 6.30
CA HIS A 28 3.07 9.46 7.19
C HIS A 28 3.09 9.88 8.67
N LEU A 29 4.02 10.71 9.10
CA LEU A 29 4.09 11.20 10.49
C LEU A 29 2.83 11.96 10.91
N GLN A 30 2.24 12.72 9.99
CA GLN A 30 1.08 13.56 10.28
C GLN A 30 -0.24 12.75 10.34
N TYR A 31 -0.39 11.74 9.49
CA TYR A 31 -1.68 11.08 9.28
C TYR A 31 -1.65 9.57 9.55
N ASP A 32 -0.61 8.88 9.10
CA ASP A 32 -0.61 7.42 8.94
C ASP A 32 0.16 6.66 10.04
N CYS A 33 1.08 7.33 10.74
CA CYS A 33 1.96 6.67 11.70
C CYS A 33 1.21 6.29 12.97
N GLU A 34 0.81 5.03 13.09
CA GLU A 34 0.13 4.48 14.26
C GLU A 34 0.94 4.56 15.56
N LYS A 35 2.27 4.46 15.43
CA LYS A 35 3.22 4.45 16.55
C LYS A 35 3.71 5.84 16.96
N ILE A 36 3.23 6.91 16.30
CA ILE A 36 3.61 8.26 16.71
C ILE A 36 2.91 8.63 18.02
N PRO A 37 3.65 9.15 19.02
CA PRO A 37 3.04 9.73 20.21
C PRO A 37 2.36 11.06 19.84
N VAL A 38 1.10 11.20 20.22
CA VAL A 38 0.29 12.41 20.02
C VAL A 38 -0.29 12.87 21.35
N TYR A 39 -0.54 14.17 21.47
CA TYR A 39 -1.32 14.71 22.58
C TYR A 39 -2.78 14.31 22.42
N CYS A 40 -3.44 14.01 23.55
CA CYS A 40 -4.89 13.86 23.56
C CYS A 40 -5.55 15.16 23.06
N PRO A 41 -6.45 15.11 22.06
CA PRO A 41 -7.21 16.29 21.63
C PRO A 41 -8.04 16.93 22.75
N MET A 42 -8.36 16.19 23.81
CA MET A 42 -9.02 16.72 25.01
C MET A 42 -8.06 17.37 26.02
N LYS A 43 -6.85 17.76 25.60
CA LYS A 43 -5.88 18.46 26.46
C LYS A 43 -6.45 19.73 27.09
N GLU A 44 -7.25 20.48 26.35
CA GLU A 44 -7.91 21.70 26.84
C GLU A 44 -8.95 21.42 27.93
N PHE A 45 -9.43 20.17 28.01
CA PHE A 45 -10.35 19.69 29.05
C PHE A 45 -9.62 18.99 30.20
N GLY A 46 -8.29 19.09 30.26
CA GLY A 46 -7.46 18.58 31.37
C GLY A 46 -6.84 17.20 31.16
N CYS A 47 -6.85 16.65 29.93
CA CYS A 47 -6.12 15.42 29.63
C CYS A 47 -4.69 15.70 29.14
N GLU A 48 -3.71 15.59 30.03
CA GLU A 48 -2.29 15.83 29.68
C GLU A 48 -1.57 14.58 29.16
N GLN A 49 -2.28 13.48 28.91
CA GLN A 49 -1.65 12.23 28.49
C GLN A 49 -1.11 12.32 27.06
N ILE A 50 0.09 11.79 26.86
CA ILE A 50 0.68 11.53 25.56
C ILE A 50 0.43 10.06 25.24
N ILE A 51 -0.27 9.78 24.15
CA ILE A 51 -0.72 8.44 23.77
C ILE A 51 -0.24 8.12 22.37
N LEU A 52 0.04 6.85 22.09
CA LEU A 52 0.28 6.40 20.73
C LEU A 52 -0.99 6.56 19.90
N ARG A 53 -0.88 7.03 18.65
CA ARG A 53 -2.03 7.29 17.79
C ARG A 53 -2.99 6.09 17.69
N PHE A 54 -2.48 4.86 17.61
CA PHE A 54 -3.35 3.66 17.56
C PHE A 54 -4.17 3.43 18.84
N ASN A 55 -3.65 3.87 20.00
CA ASN A 55 -4.30 3.74 21.30
C ASN A 55 -5.27 4.90 21.59
N LEU A 56 -5.39 5.89 20.72
CA LEU A 56 -6.21 7.08 20.96
C LEU A 56 -7.69 6.70 21.18
N ASN A 57 -8.21 5.75 20.39
CA ASN A 57 -9.60 5.30 20.49
C ASN A 57 -9.89 4.62 21.84
N GLU A 58 -8.99 3.76 22.32
CA GLU A 58 -9.14 3.14 23.63
C GLU A 58 -8.99 4.17 24.76
N HIS A 59 -8.04 5.10 24.61
CA HIS A 59 -7.83 6.17 25.58
C HIS A 59 -9.07 7.09 25.75
N TYR A 60 -9.82 7.37 24.67
CA TYR A 60 -11.11 8.08 24.77
C TYR A 60 -12.17 7.35 25.59
N ARG A 61 -12.02 6.04 25.80
CA ARG A 61 -12.91 5.24 26.66
C ARG A 61 -12.51 5.27 28.13
N SER A 62 -11.40 5.91 28.50
CA SER A 62 -11.03 6.06 29.90
C SER A 62 -12.09 6.82 30.70
N GLU A 63 -12.20 6.50 31.98
CA GLU A 63 -13.18 7.12 32.90
C GLU A 63 -13.04 8.65 32.92
N GLN A 64 -11.82 9.18 32.82
CA GLN A 64 -11.56 10.61 32.76
C GLN A 64 -12.25 11.29 31.57
N HIS A 65 -12.18 10.72 30.37
CA HIS A 65 -12.87 11.28 29.20
C HIS A 65 -14.37 11.06 29.24
N GLN A 66 -14.81 9.90 29.74
CA GLN A 66 -16.24 9.66 29.94
C GLN A 66 -16.84 10.67 30.92
N MET A 67 -16.14 10.98 32.02
CA MET A 67 -16.57 12.01 32.96
C MET A 67 -16.54 13.41 32.36
N ALA A 68 -15.50 13.76 31.59
CA ALA A 68 -15.44 15.05 30.90
C ALA A 68 -16.62 15.23 29.92
N LEU A 69 -16.90 14.21 29.10
CA LEU A 69 -18.05 14.19 28.19
C LEU A 69 -19.38 14.24 28.95
N MET A 70 -19.53 13.45 30.02
CA MET A 70 -20.75 13.44 30.84
C MET A 70 -20.98 14.77 31.56
N ASN A 71 -19.92 15.47 31.99
CA ASN A 71 -20.03 16.80 32.57
C ASN A 71 -20.49 17.82 31.51
N ILE A 72 -19.94 17.76 30.30
CA ILE A 72 -20.41 18.59 29.17
C ILE A 72 -21.90 18.28 28.90
N PHE A 73 -22.30 17.01 28.82
CA PHE A 73 -23.71 16.63 28.64
C PHE A 73 -24.60 17.07 29.81
N HIS A 74 -24.12 17.01 31.04
CA HIS A 74 -24.86 17.47 32.21
C HIS A 74 -25.07 18.98 32.16
N HIS A 75 -24.05 19.76 31.80
CA HIS A 75 -24.17 21.20 31.58
C HIS A 75 -25.18 21.54 30.47
N LEU A 76 -25.20 20.77 29.38
CA LEU A 76 -26.19 20.92 28.32
C LEU A 76 -27.62 20.54 28.79
N LYS A 77 -27.75 19.49 29.61
CA LYS A 77 -29.03 18.96 30.10
C LYS A 77 -29.65 19.78 31.25
N THR A 78 -28.85 20.48 32.05
CA THR A 78 -29.39 21.41 33.07
C THR A 78 -30.12 22.62 32.47
N SER A 79 -30.16 22.78 31.15
CA SER A 79 -30.99 23.77 30.46
C SER A 79 -32.49 23.42 30.39
N ASP A 80 -32.90 22.20 30.74
CA ASP A 80 -34.30 21.73 30.65
C ASP A 80 -35.12 21.89 31.95
N HIS A 81 -34.64 22.60 32.98
CA HIS A 81 -35.48 22.86 34.16
C HIS A 81 -36.56 23.90 33.86
N PRO A 82 -37.86 23.60 34.15
CA PRO A 82 -38.93 24.58 34.00
C PRO A 82 -38.64 25.75 34.94
N ILE A 83 -38.51 26.93 34.35
CA ILE A 83 -38.33 28.20 35.03
C ILE A 83 -39.47 28.37 36.05
N ASN A 84 -39.20 28.08 37.32
CA ASN A 84 -40.05 28.53 38.41
C ASN A 84 -39.89 30.06 38.47
N ALA A 85 -40.88 30.76 37.92
CA ALA A 85 -40.92 32.22 37.75
C ALA A 85 -40.85 33.04 39.06
N SER A 86 -40.70 32.38 40.21
CA SER A 86 -40.84 32.99 41.54
C SER A 86 -39.51 33.41 42.18
N GLN A 87 -38.36 33.09 41.59
CA GLN A 87 -37.04 33.43 42.15
C GLN A 87 -36.00 33.69 41.04
N LEU A 88 -36.18 34.77 40.29
CA LEU A 88 -35.15 35.28 39.36
C LEU A 88 -34.74 36.69 39.75
N THR A 89 -33.63 36.79 40.49
CA THR A 89 -32.82 38.01 40.49
C THR A 89 -32.20 38.19 39.10
N LEU A 90 -32.01 39.44 38.68
CA LEU A 90 -31.46 39.78 37.35
C LEU A 90 -30.12 39.05 37.08
N GLU A 91 -29.28 38.90 38.12
CA GLU A 91 -28.00 38.17 38.09
C GLU A 91 -28.13 36.70 37.70
N ASN A 92 -29.12 35.95 38.22
CA ASN A 92 -29.31 34.55 37.85
C ASN A 92 -29.66 34.39 36.37
N ARG A 93 -30.39 35.37 35.83
CA ARG A 93 -30.79 35.41 34.43
C ARG A 93 -29.61 35.71 33.51
N THR A 94 -28.71 36.60 33.95
CA THR A 94 -27.47 36.91 33.24
C THR A 94 -26.52 35.70 33.21
N ASN A 95 -26.38 35.00 34.34
CA ASN A 95 -25.55 33.79 34.42
C ASN A 95 -26.07 32.67 33.52
N GLN A 96 -27.39 32.42 33.51
CA GLN A 96 -28.00 31.43 32.62
C GLN A 96 -27.80 31.78 31.13
N LEU A 97 -27.93 33.06 30.76
CA LEU A 97 -27.67 33.51 29.39
C LEU A 97 -26.19 33.32 29.01
N GLN A 98 -25.28 33.54 29.96
CA GLN A 98 -23.85 33.35 29.74
C GLN A 98 -23.49 31.87 29.53
N ASP A 99 -24.14 30.96 30.26
CA ASP A 99 -23.97 29.51 30.10
C ASP A 99 -24.54 29.01 28.75
N ILE A 100 -25.69 29.56 28.34
CA ILE A 100 -26.28 29.28 27.01
C ILE A 100 -25.35 29.77 25.91
N VAL A 101 -24.82 30.99 26.03
CA VAL A 101 -23.86 31.54 25.04
C VAL A 101 -22.59 30.69 25.00
N GLY A 102 -22.07 30.26 26.16
CA GLY A 102 -20.93 29.34 26.23
C GLY A 102 -21.20 28.01 25.52
N SER A 103 -22.37 27.43 25.76
CA SER A 103 -22.80 26.18 25.10
C SER A 103 -22.94 26.35 23.58
N ILE A 104 -23.49 27.49 23.12
CA ILE A 104 -23.61 27.82 21.70
C ILE A 104 -22.23 27.95 21.05
N ASN A 105 -21.27 28.59 21.71
CA ASN A 105 -19.91 28.74 21.18
C ASN A 105 -19.23 27.37 21.03
N ILE A 106 -19.31 26.50 22.05
CA ILE A 106 -18.76 25.13 21.99
C ILE A 106 -19.40 24.34 20.84
N LEU A 107 -20.73 24.44 20.67
CA LEU A 107 -21.42 23.79 19.56
C LEU A 107 -20.99 24.36 18.19
N SER A 108 -20.81 25.68 18.10
CA SER A 108 -20.33 26.35 16.89
C SER A 108 -18.93 25.88 16.51
N ASP A 109 -18.01 25.83 17.47
CA ASP A 109 -16.64 25.34 17.27
C ASP A 109 -16.65 23.85 16.86
N GLY A 110 -17.49 23.03 17.51
CA GLY A 110 -17.68 21.62 17.16
C GLY A 110 -18.21 21.43 15.73
N ILE A 111 -19.18 22.26 15.30
CA ILE A 111 -19.69 22.25 13.92
C ILE A 111 -18.60 22.65 12.93
N GLN A 112 -17.77 23.66 13.27
CA GLN A 112 -16.67 24.08 12.42
C GLN A 112 -15.65 22.95 12.23
N ILE A 113 -15.24 22.28 13.31
CA ILE A 113 -14.31 21.15 13.26
C ILE A 113 -14.88 20.02 12.39
N LEU A 114 -16.17 19.69 12.55
CA LEU A 114 -16.83 18.67 11.72
C LEU A 114 -16.86 19.05 10.24
N ASN A 115 -17.06 20.33 9.94
CA ASN A 115 -17.05 20.83 8.57
C ASN A 115 -15.64 20.77 7.95
N GLU A 116 -14.61 21.14 8.72
CA GLU A 116 -13.21 20.97 8.32
C GLU A 116 -12.90 19.49 8.06
N ASP A 117 -13.35 18.59 8.93
CA ASP A 117 -13.15 17.15 8.76
C ASP A 117 -13.88 16.59 7.53
N GLN A 118 -15.10 17.07 7.26
CA GLN A 118 -15.83 16.73 6.04
C GLN A 118 -15.06 17.15 4.78
N THR A 119 -14.47 18.35 4.75
CA THR A 119 -13.67 18.79 3.60
C THR A 119 -12.39 17.96 3.43
N ARG A 120 -11.75 17.58 4.54
CA ARG A 120 -10.57 16.71 4.55
C ARG A 120 -10.91 15.32 4.00
N LEU A 121 -11.96 14.68 4.53
CA LEU A 121 -12.42 13.36 4.07
C LEU A 121 -12.81 13.37 2.60
N ASN A 122 -13.43 14.45 2.11
CA ASN A 122 -13.76 14.58 0.69
C ASN A 122 -12.50 14.65 -0.18
N THR A 123 -11.47 15.36 0.29
CA THR A 123 -10.17 15.44 -0.40
C THR A 123 -9.45 14.08 -0.41
N GLU A 124 -9.43 13.38 0.72
CA GLU A 124 -8.88 12.03 0.84
C GLU A 124 -9.64 11.03 -0.06
N SER A 125 -10.97 11.15 -0.14
CA SER A 125 -11.81 10.32 -1.02
C SER A 125 -11.46 10.52 -2.50
N ILE A 126 -11.31 11.78 -2.94
CA ILE A 126 -10.87 12.09 -4.31
C ILE A 126 -9.47 11.54 -4.58
N HIS A 127 -8.54 11.68 -3.63
CA HIS A 127 -7.20 11.13 -3.77
C HIS A 127 -7.20 9.61 -3.92
N CYS A 128 -8.02 8.92 -3.12
CA CYS A 128 -8.17 7.46 -3.19
C CYS A 128 -8.76 7.03 -4.53
N GLN A 129 -9.76 7.76 -5.05
CA GLN A 129 -10.34 7.51 -6.38
C GLN A 129 -9.30 7.65 -7.50
N ASN A 130 -8.51 8.73 -7.49
CA ASN A 130 -7.46 8.92 -8.49
C ASN A 130 -6.40 7.82 -8.44
N THR A 131 -6.04 7.36 -7.23
CA THR A 131 -5.10 6.26 -7.04
C THR A 131 -5.67 4.95 -7.60
N LEU A 132 -6.96 4.69 -7.39
CA LEU A 132 -7.65 3.52 -7.96
C LEU A 132 -7.64 3.56 -9.49
N ASP A 133 -7.92 4.72 -10.10
CA ASP A 133 -7.93 4.88 -11.55
C ASP A 133 -6.54 4.63 -12.16
N HIS A 134 -5.47 5.12 -11.50
CA HIS A 134 -4.08 4.81 -11.89
C HIS A 134 -3.77 3.32 -11.81
N LEU A 135 -4.16 2.65 -10.72
CA LEU A 135 -3.94 1.21 -10.56
C LEU A 135 -4.68 0.41 -11.63
N ILE A 136 -5.90 0.80 -12.01
CA ILE A 136 -6.65 0.17 -13.12
C ILE A 136 -5.87 0.31 -14.44
N GLN A 137 -5.30 1.48 -14.70
CA GLN A 137 -4.50 1.72 -15.91
C GLN A 137 -3.21 0.88 -15.92
N ASP A 138 -2.53 0.77 -14.79
CA ASP A 138 -1.31 -0.03 -14.66
C ASP A 138 -1.61 -1.53 -14.86
N VAL A 139 -2.69 -2.03 -14.26
CA VAL A 139 -3.15 -3.41 -14.46
C VAL A 139 -3.46 -3.69 -15.93
N SER A 140 -4.13 -2.76 -16.62
CA SER A 140 -4.41 -2.89 -18.05
C SER A 140 -3.13 -2.94 -18.89
N THR A 141 -2.13 -2.14 -18.53
CA THR A 141 -0.82 -2.11 -19.20
C THR A 141 -0.07 -3.43 -19.03
N VAL A 142 -0.01 -3.95 -17.79
CA VAL A 142 0.60 -5.24 -17.49
C VAL A 142 -0.13 -6.38 -18.20
N GLN A 143 -1.46 -6.36 -18.22
CA GLN A 143 -2.25 -7.35 -18.94
C GLN A 143 -1.90 -7.37 -20.43
N LYS A 144 -1.76 -6.21 -21.07
CA LYS A 144 -1.35 -6.11 -22.48
C LYS A 144 0.06 -6.65 -22.68
N SER A 145 1.00 -6.32 -21.80
CA SER A 145 2.37 -6.86 -21.86
C SER A 145 2.40 -8.38 -21.75
N ILE A 146 1.57 -8.97 -20.90
CA ILE A 146 1.45 -10.44 -20.76
C ILE A 146 0.90 -11.05 -22.06
N GLN A 147 -0.10 -10.43 -22.67
CA GLN A 147 -0.66 -10.90 -23.95
C GLN A 147 0.39 -10.89 -25.07
N GLU A 148 1.18 -9.82 -25.16
CA GLU A 148 2.26 -9.70 -26.14
C GLU A 148 3.37 -10.74 -25.89
N GLN A 149 3.76 -10.96 -24.64
CA GLN A 149 4.75 -11.99 -24.28
C GLN A 149 4.26 -13.41 -24.60
N ASN A 150 2.99 -13.72 -24.34
CA ASN A 150 2.43 -15.02 -24.69
C ASN A 150 2.42 -15.24 -26.21
N ALA A 151 2.01 -14.24 -26.99
CA ALA A 151 2.06 -14.33 -28.45
C ALA A 151 3.50 -14.55 -28.98
N PHE A 152 4.49 -13.92 -28.34
CA PHE A 152 5.90 -14.15 -28.66
C PHE A 152 6.36 -15.57 -28.32
N LEU A 153 5.96 -16.09 -27.15
CA LEU A 153 6.28 -17.46 -26.73
C LEU A 153 5.65 -18.49 -27.67
N ASP A 154 4.40 -18.30 -28.09
CA ASP A 154 3.72 -19.17 -29.06
C ASP A 154 4.51 -19.23 -30.37
N GLY A 155 4.98 -18.09 -30.88
CA GLY A 155 5.84 -18.05 -32.07
C GLY A 155 7.18 -18.76 -31.86
N THR A 156 7.76 -18.66 -30.66
CA THR A 156 9.02 -19.33 -30.32
C THR A 156 8.85 -20.85 -30.26
N ILE A 157 7.72 -21.34 -29.73
CA ILE A 157 7.39 -22.77 -29.69
C ILE A 157 7.32 -23.34 -31.11
N VAL A 158 6.61 -22.67 -32.02
CA VAL A 158 6.52 -23.11 -33.43
C VAL A 158 7.91 -23.16 -34.08
N ASN A 159 8.75 -22.14 -33.87
CA ASN A 159 10.11 -22.14 -34.40
C ASN A 159 10.95 -23.29 -33.83
N HIS A 160 10.79 -23.61 -32.54
CA HIS A 160 11.48 -24.73 -31.91
C HIS A 160 11.04 -26.08 -32.52
N GLU A 161 9.75 -26.26 -32.77
CA GLU A 161 9.22 -27.47 -33.43
C GLU A 161 9.78 -27.64 -34.85
N ILE A 162 9.86 -26.56 -35.63
CA ILE A 162 10.45 -26.58 -36.99
C ILE A 162 11.92 -27.02 -36.91
N LEU A 163 12.71 -26.39 -36.03
CA LEU A 163 14.12 -26.74 -35.86
C LEU A 163 14.30 -28.19 -35.41
N GLN A 164 13.43 -28.68 -34.52
CA GLN A 164 13.45 -30.07 -34.08
C GLN A 164 13.17 -31.04 -35.24
N GLN A 165 12.21 -30.72 -36.12
CA GLN A 165 11.93 -31.51 -37.33
C GLN A 165 13.11 -31.51 -38.30
N GLU A 166 13.76 -30.37 -38.50
CA GLU A 166 14.95 -30.25 -39.36
C GLU A 166 16.13 -31.08 -38.84
N ILE A 167 16.39 -31.02 -37.53
CA ILE A 167 17.42 -31.84 -36.87
C ILE A 167 17.12 -33.33 -37.05
N GLN A 168 15.88 -33.76 -36.85
CA GLN A 168 15.49 -35.16 -37.05
C GLN A 168 15.69 -35.60 -38.50
N SER A 169 15.28 -34.76 -39.47
CA SER A 169 15.48 -35.03 -40.90
C SER A 169 16.96 -35.16 -41.25
N MET A 170 17.79 -34.27 -40.72
CA MET A 170 19.23 -34.29 -40.92
C MET A 170 19.87 -35.53 -40.30
N GLY A 171 19.45 -35.91 -39.10
CA GLY A 171 19.88 -37.14 -38.43
C GLY A 171 19.57 -38.38 -39.27
N GLN A 172 18.36 -38.45 -39.86
CA GLN A 172 18.01 -39.55 -40.75
C GLN A 172 18.89 -39.59 -42.01
N LYS A 173 19.12 -38.44 -42.66
CA LYS A 173 20.02 -38.36 -43.82
C LYS A 173 21.45 -38.81 -43.50
N VAL A 174 21.96 -38.46 -42.32
CA VAL A 174 23.29 -38.91 -41.87
C VAL A 174 23.32 -40.43 -41.66
N LEU A 175 22.29 -41.00 -41.06
CA LEU A 175 22.16 -42.46 -40.92
C LEU A 175 22.11 -43.15 -42.29
N ASP A 176 21.32 -42.63 -43.22
CA ASP A 176 21.20 -43.16 -44.59
C ASP A 176 22.53 -43.06 -45.36
N MET A 177 23.29 -41.96 -45.20
CA MET A 177 24.63 -41.85 -45.80
C MET A 177 25.62 -42.85 -45.21
N ASN A 178 25.59 -43.06 -43.90
CA ASN A 178 26.50 -43.99 -43.23
C ASN A 178 26.20 -45.46 -43.61
N THR A 179 24.92 -45.83 -43.76
CA THR A 179 24.55 -47.17 -44.24
C THR A 179 24.96 -47.37 -45.69
N ASN A 180 24.79 -46.35 -46.55
CA ASN A 180 25.22 -46.40 -47.96
C ASN A 180 26.74 -46.44 -48.13
N ALA A 181 27.51 -45.75 -47.28
CA ALA A 181 28.98 -45.79 -47.31
C ALA A 181 29.54 -47.18 -46.95
N ASN A 182 28.84 -47.93 -46.10
CA ASN A 182 29.23 -49.29 -45.70
C ASN A 182 28.77 -50.38 -46.69
N ASN A 183 27.95 -50.05 -47.70
CA ASN A 183 27.43 -51.00 -48.69
C ASN A 183 28.36 -51.25 -49.89
N GLY A 184 29.59 -50.72 -49.90
CA GLY A 184 30.54 -50.90 -51.01
C GLY A 184 32.01 -51.03 -50.65
N ILE A 185 32.40 -50.82 -49.38
CA ILE A 185 33.80 -51.00 -48.95
C ILE A 185 33.98 -52.44 -48.47
N PHE A 186 34.41 -53.30 -49.38
CA PHE A 186 34.94 -54.61 -49.03
C PHE A 186 36.32 -54.43 -48.38
N ILE A 187 36.40 -54.44 -47.05
CA ILE A 187 37.67 -54.53 -46.33
C ILE A 187 38.18 -55.97 -46.45
N TRP A 188 39.02 -56.24 -47.45
CA TRP A 188 39.76 -57.49 -47.54
C TRP A 188 40.92 -57.47 -46.54
N ILE A 189 40.74 -58.12 -45.38
CA ILE A 189 41.82 -58.35 -44.43
C ILE A 189 42.63 -59.57 -44.92
N ILE A 190 43.76 -59.33 -45.59
CA ILE A 190 44.70 -60.41 -45.92
C ILE A 190 45.41 -60.84 -44.63
N ARG A 191 45.02 -62.00 -44.09
CA ARG A 191 45.77 -62.69 -43.02
C ARG A 191 46.77 -63.67 -43.67
N ASN A 192 47.99 -63.77 -43.13
CA ASN A 192 49.13 -64.58 -43.59
C ASN A 192 50.02 -64.01 -44.73
N VAL A 193 50.48 -62.76 -44.61
CA VAL A 193 51.61 -62.23 -45.41
C VAL A 193 52.97 -62.60 -44.78
N GLN A 194 53.14 -63.83 -44.29
CA GLN A 194 54.39 -64.25 -43.64
C GLN A 194 54.95 -65.58 -44.12
N THR A 195 54.40 -66.22 -45.16
CA THR A 195 54.84 -67.56 -45.58
C THR A 195 55.54 -67.65 -46.93
N ARG A 196 56.00 -66.52 -47.54
CA ARG A 196 56.72 -66.57 -48.82
C ARG A 196 57.85 -65.55 -49.05
N MET A 197 58.45 -65.00 -47.99
CA MET A 197 59.73 -64.27 -48.10
C MET A 197 60.77 -64.81 -47.12
N GLY A 198 61.09 -66.10 -47.25
CA GLY A 198 62.13 -66.72 -46.44
C GLY A 198 62.30 -68.21 -46.69
N THR A 199 62.76 -68.58 -47.89
CA THR A 199 63.94 -69.42 -48.18
C THR A 199 64.13 -69.59 -49.68
#